data_AF-A0A9D9I860-F1
#
_entry.id   AF-A0A9D9I860-F1
#
_cell.length_a   1.000
_cell.length_b   1.000
_cell.length_c   1.000
_cell.angle_alpha   90.00
_cell.angle_beta   90.00
_cell.angle_gamma   90.00
#
_symmetry.space_group_name_H-M   'P 1'
#
loop_
_entity.id
_entity.type
_entity.pdbx_description
1 polymer ?
#
loop_
_entity_poly.entity_id
_entity_poly.type
_entity_poly.pdbx_seq_one_letter_code
_entity_poly.pdbx_strand_id
1 'polypeptide(L)' 'MASGGRRPGSGRKKEPLKMVSVRIHEDTVKVLDTLSNDLGISKGKVIDHLVRWYMEDSVKEG' A
#
# COMPACT_ATOMS: atom_id res chain seq x y z
N MET A 1 -18.74 -4.60 42.51
CA MET A 1 -18.25 -5.30 41.31
C MET A 1 -19.34 -5.26 40.24
N ALA A 2 -19.13 -4.47 39.17
CA ALA A 2 -19.76 -4.62 37.85
C ALA A 2 -19.13 -3.58 36.91
N SER A 3 -17.88 -3.81 36.49
CA SER A 3 -17.24 -3.02 35.43
C SER A 3 -17.64 -3.63 34.08
N GLY A 4 -18.88 -3.36 33.66
CA GLY A 4 -19.43 -3.84 32.40
C GLY A 4 -18.91 -3.01 31.21
N GLY A 5 -18.23 -3.67 30.28
CA GLY A 5 -18.24 -3.27 28.87
C GLY A 5 -17.15 -2.30 28.41
N ARG A 6 -15.86 -2.58 28.64
CA ARG A 6 -14.83 -2.09 27.71
C ARG A 6 -15.01 -2.83 26.39
N ARG A 7 -15.68 -2.17 25.43
CA ARG A 7 -15.56 -2.53 24.01
C ARG A 7 -14.06 -2.54 23.67
N PRO A 8 -13.47 -3.64 23.21
CA PRO A 8 -12.18 -3.59 22.53
C PRO A 8 -12.44 -3.04 21.13
N GLY A 9 -12.73 -1.76 21.06
CA GLY A 9 -12.49 -1.01 19.83
C GLY A 9 -10.99 -0.99 19.67
N SER A 10 -10.46 -1.99 18.97
CA SER A 10 -9.09 -2.03 18.47
C SER A 10 -8.89 -0.79 17.62
N GLY A 11 -8.53 0.30 18.28
CA GLY A 11 -8.01 1.51 17.69
C GLY A 11 -6.63 1.16 17.17
N ARG A 12 -6.58 0.35 16.10
CA ARG A 12 -5.49 0.38 15.14
C ARG A 12 -5.42 1.86 14.76
N LYS A 13 -4.54 2.61 15.42
CA LYS A 13 -4.18 3.95 15.01
C LYS A 13 -3.81 3.77 13.54
N LYS A 14 -4.68 4.23 12.64
CA LYS A 14 -4.34 4.29 11.22
C LYS A 14 -3.12 5.21 11.21
N GLU A 15 -1.94 4.63 11.08
CA GLU A 15 -0.72 5.42 10.92
C GLU A 15 -1.01 6.40 9.79
N PRO A 16 -0.69 7.69 9.99
CA PRO A 16 -0.98 8.69 8.98
C PRO A 16 -0.27 8.27 7.70
N LEU A 17 -1.01 8.19 6.60
CA LEU A 17 -0.45 7.89 5.29
C LEU A 17 0.64 8.94 5.01
N LYS A 18 1.89 8.50 4.93
CA LYS A 18 3.01 9.37 4.59
C LYS A 18 2.97 9.61 3.09
N MET A 19 2.70 10.85 2.69
CA MET A 19 2.76 11.25 1.29
C MET A 19 4.22 11.33 0.87
N VAL A 20 4.58 10.59 -0.19
CA VAL A 20 5.93 10.57 -0.75
C VAL A 20 5.82 10.98 -2.21
N SER A 21 6.60 11.98 -2.62
CA SER A 21 6.75 12.35 -4.03
C SER A 21 7.95 11.62 -4.60
N VAL A 22 7.75 10.91 -5.71
CA VAL A 22 8.80 10.14 -6.39
C VAL A 22 8.85 10.62 -7.83
N ARG A 23 10.06 10.85 -8.35
CA ARG A 23 10.28 11.12 -9.77
C ARG A 23 10.55 9.80 -10.49
N ILE A 24 9.75 9.50 -11.49
CA ILE A 24 9.88 8.30 -12.33
C ILE A 24 9.80 8.71 -13.81
N HIS A 25 10.26 7.82 -14.69
CA HIS A 25 10.19 8.03 -16.13
C HIS A 25 8.73 8.09 -16.60
N GLU A 26 8.43 8.92 -17.61
CA GLU A 26 7.07 9.09 -18.12
C GLU A 26 6.46 7.76 -18.60
N ASP A 27 7.26 6.91 -19.23
CA ASP A 27 6.80 5.60 -19.71
C ASP A 27 6.37 4.68 -18.57
N THR A 28 7.02 4.77 -17.40
CA THR A 28 6.60 4.04 -16.20
C THR A 28 5.23 4.50 -15.73
N VAL A 29 4.93 5.80 -15.83
CA VAL A 29 3.60 6.35 -15.51
C VAL A 29 2.53 5.80 -16.46
N LYS A 30 2.85 5.66 -17.76
CA LYS A 30 1.93 5.08 -18.75
C LYS A 30 1.63 3.61 -18.45
N VAL A 31 2.66 2.82 -18.16
CA VAL A 31 2.48 1.40 -17.77
C VAL A 31 1.64 1.28 -16.49
N LEU A 32 1.89 2.12 -15.49
CA LEU A 32 1.09 2.16 -14.27
C LEU A 32 -0.38 2.51 -14.56
N ASP A 33 -0.64 3.40 -15.51
CA ASP A 33 -2.01 3.78 -15.92
C ASP A 33 -2.72 2.63 -16.63
N THR A 34 -2.04 1.94 -17.56
CA THR A 34 -2.57 0.75 -18.22
C THR A 34 -2.89 -0.36 -17.21
N LEU A 35 -1.95 -0.68 -16.30
CA LEU A 35 -2.17 -1.68 -15.26
C LEU A 35 -3.30 -1.30 -14.30
N SER A 36 -3.40 -0.02 -13.95
CA SER A 36 -4.47 0.52 -13.12
C SER A 36 -5.84 0.34 -13.79
N ASN A 37 -5.93 0.60 -15.09
CA ASN A 37 -7.14 0.41 -15.88
C ASN A 37 -7.50 -1.07 -16.07
N ASP A 38 -6.53 -1.90 -16.46
CA ASP A 38 -6.75 -3.34 -16.71
C ASP A 38 -7.21 -4.08 -15.44
N LEU A 39 -6.64 -3.73 -14.29
CA LEU A 39 -6.97 -4.34 -13.00
C LEU A 39 -8.16 -3.66 -12.30
N GLY A 40 -8.61 -2.50 -12.80
CA GLY A 40 -9.67 -1.71 -12.16
C GLY A 40 -9.32 -1.22 -10.74
N ILE A 41 -8.02 -1.08 -10.43
CA ILE A 41 -7.52 -0.61 -9.12
C ILE A 41 -6.77 0.70 -9.26
N SER A 42 -6.63 1.47 -8.18
CA SER A 42 -5.89 2.73 -8.23
C SER A 42 -4.38 2.50 -8.41
N LYS A 43 -3.70 3.44 -9.08
CA LYS A 43 -2.24 3.46 -9.24
C LYS A 43 -1.48 3.25 -7.93
N GLY A 44 -1.98 3.83 -6.83
CA GLY A 44 -1.40 3.66 -5.50
C GLY A 44 -1.40 2.19 -5.03
N LYS A 45 -2.46 1.43 -5.31
CA LYS A 45 -2.50 -0.01 -5.02
C LYS A 45 -1.56 -0.80 -5.93
N VAL A 46 -1.47 -0.44 -7.21
CA VAL A 46 -0.50 -1.07 -8.13
C VAL A 46 0.92 -0.89 -7.60
N ILE A 47 1.27 0.33 -7.18
CA ILE A 47 2.59 0.64 -6.60
C ILE A 47 2.81 -0.15 -5.30
N ASP A 48 1.82 -0.20 -4.40
CA ASP A 48 1.91 -0.98 -3.15
C ASP A 48 2.20 -2.46 -3.43
N HIS A 49 1.50 -3.07 -4.40
CA HIS A 49 1.75 -4.45 -4.81
C HIS A 49 3.16 -4.64 -5.40
N LEU A 50 3.62 -3.74 -6.26
CA LEU A 50 4.97 -3.80 -6.85
C LEU A 50 6.06 -3.67 -5.80
N VAL A 51 5.91 -2.74 -4.84
CA VAL A 51 6.86 -2.54 -3.75
C VAL A 51 6.89 -3.78 -2.84
N ARG A 52 5.72 -4.32 -2.50
CA ARG A 52 5.64 -5.54 -1.67
C ARG A 52 6.29 -6.72 -2.37
N TRP A 53 6.02 -6.91 -3.66
CA TRP A 53 6.64 -7.97 -4.46
C TRP A 53 8.17 -7.82 -4.47
N TYR A 54 8.67 -6.61 -4.72
CA TYR A 54 10.11 -6.31 -4.70
C TYR A 54 10.74 -6.61 -3.33
N MET A 55 10.06 -6.27 -2.23
CA MET A 55 10.55 -6.59 -0.88
C MET A 55 10.54 -8.10 -0.60
N GLU A 56 9.50 -8.83 -1.03
CA GLU A 56 9.44 -10.28 -0.88
C GLU A 56 10.53 -10.99 -1.69
N ASP A 57 10.90 -10.45 -2.86
CA ASP A 57 11.99 -10.94 -3.70
C ASP A 57 13.37 -10.61 -3.11
N SER A 58 13.55 -9.38 -2.61
CA SER A 58 14.81 -8.94 -1.96
C SER A 58 15.14 -9.73 -0.68
N VAL A 59 14.15 -10.29 0.00
CA VAL A 59 14.34 -11.12 1.20
C VAL A 59 14.88 -12.52 0.85
N LYS A 60 14.80 -12.97 -0.42
CA LYS A 60 15.34 -14.27 -0.85
C LYS A 60 16.81 -14.23 -1.28
N GLU A 61 17.38 -13.05 -1.50
CA GLU A 61 18.78 -12.90 -1.93
C GLU A 61 19.77 -12.55 -0.79
N GLY A 62 19.32 -12.48 0.47
CA GLY A 62 20.17 -12.25 1.64
C GLY A 62 20.34 -13.49 2.51
#